data_AF-A0A2T0QWP6-F1
#
_entry.id   AF-A0A2T0QWP6-F1
#
_cell.length_a   1.000
_cell.length_b   1.000
_cell.length_c   1.000
_cell.angle_alpha   90.00
_cell.angle_beta   90.00
_cell.angle_gamma   90.00
#
_symmetry.space_group_name_H-M   'P 1'
#
loop_
_entity.id
_entity.type
_entity.pdbx_description
1 polymer ?
#
loop_
_entity_poly.entity_id
_entity_poly.type
_entity_poly.pdbx_seq_one_letter_code
_entity_poly.pdbx_strand_id
1 'polypeptide(L)'
;MFERFTKPARAAVVRAQEEARALQHHRIGAEHVLLGVLATPSVAQRVVGPVDLDTLRDLVRRHAAGERDAEALRSLGIDLDEVRRRAEESFGPGALDTGRPRRRLFGRGAPSTHVPFDRSGKKVLEDALRAALSLRHNYVGTEHILLAVLGRPEGTAATVLREAGVTLDRESATEQVLAEIRRSA
;
A
#
# COMPACT_ATOMS: atom_id res chain seq x y z
N MET A 1 -15.35 -2.65 -10.59
CA MET A 1 -14.71 -2.66 -9.26
C MET A 1 -14.81 -1.32 -8.54
N PHE A 2 -14.49 -0.18 -9.18
CA PHE A 2 -14.48 1.15 -8.53
C PHE A 2 -15.80 1.96 -8.60
N GLU A 3 -16.92 1.36 -8.98
CA GLU A 3 -18.20 2.07 -9.16
C GLU A 3 -18.70 2.70 -7.86
N ARG A 4 -18.42 2.07 -6.72
CA ARG A 4 -18.77 2.60 -5.39
C ARG A 4 -17.72 3.57 -4.82
N PHE A 5 -16.55 3.67 -5.43
CA PHE A 5 -15.48 4.53 -4.91
C PHE A 5 -15.80 6.00 -5.21
N THR A 6 -15.46 6.91 -4.30
CA THR A 6 -15.56 8.35 -4.58
C THR A 6 -14.46 8.80 -5.55
N LYS A 7 -14.59 10.00 -6.12
CA LYS A 7 -13.53 10.58 -6.97
C LYS A 7 -12.17 10.64 -6.23
N PRO A 8 -12.09 11.15 -4.97
CA PRO A 8 -10.83 11.11 -4.20
C PRO A 8 -10.31 9.69 -3.94
N ALA A 9 -11.19 8.74 -3.63
CA ALA A 9 -10.76 7.35 -3.39
C ALA A 9 -10.16 6.69 -4.64
N ARG A 10 -10.75 6.93 -5.82
CA ARG A 10 -10.16 6.49 -7.09
C ARG A 10 -8.81 7.15 -7.36
N ALA A 11 -8.70 8.46 -7.11
CA ALA A 11 -7.44 9.19 -7.27
C ALA A 11 -6.35 8.61 -6.35
N ALA A 12 -6.67 8.33 -5.08
CA ALA A 12 -5.74 7.71 -4.14
C ALA A 12 -5.24 6.34 -4.61
N VAL A 13 -6.12 5.51 -5.19
CA VAL A 13 -5.74 4.21 -5.75
C VAL A 13 -4.84 4.34 -6.98
N VAL A 14 -5.10 5.32 -7.85
CA VAL A 14 -4.22 5.62 -9.00
C VAL A 14 -2.86 6.11 -8.50
N ARG A 15 -2.82 6.99 -7.51
CA ARG A 15 -1.58 7.45 -6.88
C ARG A 15 -0.81 6.31 -6.23
N ALA A 16 -1.47 5.32 -5.63
CA ALA A 16 -0.77 4.15 -5.09
C ALA A 16 0.05 3.41 -6.17
N GLN A 17 -0.42 3.39 -7.42
CA GLN A 17 0.36 2.88 -8.54
C GLN A 17 1.55 3.80 -8.89
N GLU A 18 1.36 5.11 -8.88
CA GLU A 18 2.43 6.09 -9.10
C GLU A 18 3.53 5.97 -8.05
N GLU A 19 3.15 5.81 -6.78
CA GLU A 19 4.07 5.59 -5.66
C GLU A 19 4.83 4.26 -5.82
N ALA A 20 4.14 3.16 -6.15
CA ALA A 20 4.82 1.89 -6.41
C ALA A 20 5.82 2.00 -7.57
N ARG A 21 5.50 2.76 -8.63
CA ARG A 21 6.42 3.02 -9.74
C ARG A 21 7.60 3.89 -9.34
N ALA A 22 7.35 4.98 -8.59
CA ALA A 22 8.36 5.91 -8.12
C ALA A 22 9.36 5.24 -7.15
N LEU A 23 8.88 4.27 -6.38
CA LEU A 23 9.68 3.43 -5.50
C LEU A 23 10.29 2.21 -6.21
N GLN A 24 10.02 2.03 -7.50
CA GLN A 24 10.44 0.87 -8.30
C GLN A 24 9.95 -0.49 -7.75
N HIS A 25 8.83 -0.50 -7.04
CA HIS A 25 8.20 -1.72 -6.54
C HIS A 25 7.30 -2.35 -7.61
N HIS A 26 7.47 -3.66 -7.83
CA HIS A 26 6.75 -4.40 -8.87
C HIS A 26 5.31 -4.81 -8.49
N ARG A 27 4.89 -4.52 -7.25
CA ARG A 27 3.52 -4.75 -6.77
C ARG A 27 3.05 -3.60 -5.89
N ILE A 28 1.74 -3.34 -5.93
CA ILE A 28 1.08 -2.36 -5.05
C ILE A 28 0.64 -3.05 -3.77
N GLY A 29 1.36 -2.80 -2.68
CA GLY A 29 1.03 -3.22 -1.32
C GLY A 29 0.24 -2.18 -0.51
N ALA A 30 -0.07 -2.51 0.75
CA ALA A 30 -0.81 -1.65 1.66
C ALA A 30 -0.13 -0.29 1.89
N GLU A 31 1.20 -0.28 1.94
CA GLU A 31 2.04 0.91 2.10
C GLU A 31 1.93 1.88 0.92
N HIS A 32 1.79 1.37 -0.29
CA HIS A 32 1.56 2.18 -1.48
C HIS A 32 0.15 2.79 -1.47
N VAL A 33 -0.84 2.00 -1.03
CA VAL A 33 -2.22 2.50 -0.86
C VAL A 33 -2.27 3.61 0.18
N LEU A 34 -1.55 3.43 1.30
CA LEU A 34 -1.42 4.46 2.33
C LEU A 34 -0.82 5.75 1.75
N LEU A 35 0.33 5.68 1.07
CA LEU A 35 0.94 6.85 0.43
C LEU A 35 -0.04 7.53 -0.54
N GLY A 36 -0.73 6.77 -1.38
CA GLY A 36 -1.72 7.30 -2.32
C GLY A 36 -2.90 8.01 -1.63
N VAL A 37 -3.36 7.50 -0.49
CA VAL A 37 -4.40 8.13 0.34
C VAL A 37 -3.90 9.44 0.95
N LEU A 38 -2.71 9.45 1.54
CA LEU A 38 -2.14 10.62 2.21
C LEU A 38 -1.70 11.71 1.22
N ALA A 39 -1.30 11.33 0.00
CA ALA A 39 -1.01 12.25 -1.09
C ALA A 39 -2.28 12.84 -1.75
N THR A 40 -3.47 12.38 -1.37
CA THR A 40 -4.74 12.88 -1.91
C THR A 40 -5.43 13.78 -0.90
N PRO A 41 -5.63 15.08 -1.21
CA PRO A 41 -6.43 15.97 -0.37
C PRO A 41 -7.84 15.41 -0.15
N SER A 42 -8.11 14.98 1.08
CA SER A 42 -9.31 14.17 1.39
C SER A 42 -9.60 14.13 2.88
N VAL A 43 -10.72 13.50 3.27
CA VAL A 43 -11.07 13.27 4.69
C VAL A 43 -9.97 12.50 5.41
N ALA A 44 -9.41 11.48 4.76
CA ALA A 44 -8.34 10.67 5.36
C ALA A 44 -7.09 11.49 5.69
N GLN A 45 -6.67 12.36 4.77
CA GLN A 45 -5.51 13.22 4.99
C GLN A 45 -5.76 14.21 6.13
N ARG A 46 -6.97 14.76 6.26
CA ARG A 46 -7.32 15.65 7.38
C ARG A 46 -7.34 14.94 8.73
N VAL A 47 -7.83 13.70 8.75
CA VAL A 47 -7.88 12.86 9.96
C VAL A 47 -6.48 12.44 10.42
N VAL A 48 -5.59 12.09 9.49
CA VAL A 48 -4.19 11.80 9.84
C VAL A 48 -3.41 13.06 10.20
N GLY A 49 -3.78 14.20 9.62
CA GLY A 49 -3.12 15.48 9.84
C GLY A 49 -1.89 15.68 8.93
N PRO A 50 -1.10 16.72 9.19
CA PRO A 50 0.09 17.01 8.39
C PRO A 50 1.13 15.89 8.56
N VAL A 51 1.52 15.30 7.43
CA VAL A 51 2.56 14.27 7.35
C VAL A 51 3.50 14.62 6.21
N ASP A 52 4.80 14.42 6.43
CA ASP A 52 5.78 14.56 5.38
C ASP A 52 5.80 13.30 4.51
N LEU A 53 5.32 13.42 3.28
CA LEU A 53 5.25 12.31 2.33
C LEU A 53 6.64 11.82 1.91
N ASP A 54 7.65 12.67 1.90
CA ASP A 54 9.01 12.25 1.53
C ASP A 54 9.63 11.39 2.63
N THR A 55 9.46 11.79 3.89
CA THR A 55 9.78 10.93 5.04
C THR A 55 9.05 9.58 4.99
N LEU A 56 7.75 9.57 4.64
CA LEU A 56 6.99 8.32 4.50
C LEU A 56 7.51 7.44 3.35
N ARG A 57 7.86 8.03 2.21
CA ARG A 57 8.47 7.28 1.09
C ARG A 57 9.80 6.67 1.49
N ASP A 58 10.64 7.40 2.22
CA ASP A 58 11.92 6.89 2.71
C ASP A 58 11.75 5.77 3.74
N LEU A 59 10.74 5.88 4.62
CA LEU A 59 10.34 4.78 5.49
C LEU A 59 9.89 3.56 4.69
N VAL A 60 9.03 3.74 3.68
CA VAL A 60 8.59 2.63 2.83
C VAL A 60 9.78 1.99 2.12
N ARG A 61 10.74 2.75 1.58
CA ARG A 61 11.97 2.21 0.95
C ARG A 61 12.76 1.34 1.92
N ARG A 62 12.94 1.79 3.16
CA ARG A 62 13.66 1.03 4.20
C ARG A 62 12.97 -0.29 4.50
N HIS A 63 11.64 -0.28 4.58
CA HIS A 63 10.83 -1.47 4.91
C HIS A 63 10.40 -2.30 3.69
N ALA A 64 10.78 -1.91 2.47
CA ALA A 64 10.41 -2.60 1.22
C ALA A 64 11.32 -3.79 0.89
N ALA A 65 12.52 -3.84 1.46
CA ALA A 65 13.18 -5.11 1.68
C ALA A 65 12.35 -5.82 2.75
N GLY A 66 11.84 -7.02 2.48
CA GLY A 66 11.00 -7.78 3.42
C GLY A 66 11.76 -8.14 4.70
N GLU A 67 11.97 -7.19 5.61
CA GLU A 67 12.87 -7.36 6.75
C GLU A 67 12.34 -8.41 7.74
N ARG A 68 11.01 -8.59 7.83
CA ARG A 68 10.42 -9.64 8.68
C ARG A 68 10.62 -11.03 8.10
N ASP A 69 10.60 -11.18 6.77
CA ASP A 69 10.91 -12.45 6.13
C ASP A 69 12.42 -12.69 6.07
N ALA A 70 13.23 -11.67 5.84
CA ALA A 70 14.68 -11.76 5.81
C ALA A 70 15.27 -12.12 7.17
N GLU A 71 14.79 -11.51 8.25
CA GLU A 71 15.23 -11.82 9.62
C GLU A 71 14.74 -13.20 10.05
N ALA A 72 13.47 -13.53 9.76
CA ALA A 72 12.94 -14.87 10.02
C ALA A 72 13.73 -15.94 9.25
N LEU A 73 14.05 -15.70 7.97
CA LEU A 73 14.85 -16.60 7.15
C LEU A 73 16.30 -16.68 7.64
N ARG A 74 16.92 -15.57 8.05
CA ARG A 74 18.27 -15.57 8.67
C ARG A 74 18.31 -16.34 9.98
N SER A 75 17.28 -16.23 10.82
CA SER A 75 17.16 -17.04 12.04
C SER A 75 16.97 -18.54 11.76
N LEU A 76 16.45 -18.88 10.57
CA LEU A 76 16.39 -20.24 10.02
C LEU A 76 17.68 -20.63 9.26
N GLY A 77 18.72 -19.79 9.26
CA GLY A 77 20.00 -20.05 8.58
C GLY A 77 19.99 -19.78 7.07
N ILE A 78 18.97 -19.11 6.55
CA ILE A 78 18.82 -18.76 5.13
C ILE A 78 19.28 -17.32 4.92
N ASP A 79 20.44 -17.15 4.31
CA ASP A 79 20.96 -15.86 3.88
C ASP A 79 20.31 -15.47 2.54
N LEU A 80 19.37 -14.51 2.59
CA LEU A 80 18.67 -14.02 1.41
C LEU A 80 19.58 -13.29 0.42
N ASP A 81 20.65 -12.64 0.90
CA ASP A 81 21.59 -11.94 0.03
C ASP A 81 22.40 -12.96 -0.78
N GLU A 82 22.81 -14.04 -0.14
CA GLU A 82 23.48 -15.16 -0.81
C GLU A 82 22.55 -15.91 -1.77
N VAL A 83 21.29 -16.14 -1.39
CA VAL A 83 20.29 -16.75 -2.28
C VAL A 83 20.06 -15.87 -3.51
N ARG A 84 19.95 -14.55 -3.33
CA ARG A 84 19.81 -13.59 -4.43
C ARG A 84 21.03 -13.59 -5.34
N ARG A 85 22.23 -13.46 -4.78
CA ARG A 85 23.48 -13.44 -5.55
C ARG A 85 23.64 -14.72 -6.37
N ARG A 86 23.44 -15.90 -5.77
CA ARG A 86 23.52 -17.18 -6.48
C ARG A 86 22.45 -17.32 -7.56
N ALA A 87 21.24 -16.83 -7.30
CA ALA A 87 20.18 -16.84 -8.29
C ALA A 87 20.53 -15.93 -9.47
N GLU A 88 21.06 -14.73 -9.23
CA GLU A 88 21.47 -13.81 -10.29
C GLU A 88 22.68 -14.33 -11.08
N GLU A 89 23.64 -14.96 -10.42
CA GLU A 89 24.78 -15.63 -11.06
C GLU A 89 24.33 -16.80 -11.94
N SER A 90 23.32 -17.56 -11.50
CA SER A 90 22.87 -18.76 -12.20
C SER A 90 21.85 -18.48 -13.31
N PHE A 91 20.99 -17.47 -13.13
CA PHE A 91 19.84 -17.22 -13.98
C PHE A 91 19.82 -15.79 -14.59
N GLY A 92 20.81 -14.96 -14.28
CA GLY A 92 20.98 -13.60 -14.77
C GLY A 92 20.41 -12.52 -13.81
N PRO A 93 20.77 -11.24 -14.00
CA PRO A 93 20.24 -10.13 -13.19
C PRO A 93 18.71 -10.12 -13.16
N GLY A 94 18.10 -9.98 -11.98
CA GLY A 94 16.64 -10.01 -11.81
C GLY A 94 16.00 -11.40 -11.82
N ALA A 95 16.79 -12.47 -11.66
CA ALA A 95 16.33 -13.86 -11.61
C ALA A 95 15.17 -14.14 -10.62
N LEU A 96 15.15 -13.42 -9.49
CA LEU A 96 14.15 -13.57 -8.43
C LEU A 96 12.97 -12.61 -8.55
N ASP A 97 12.95 -11.77 -9.58
CA ASP A 97 11.83 -10.88 -9.87
C ASP A 97 10.64 -11.75 -10.29
N THR A 98 9.80 -12.11 -9.33
CA THR A 98 8.60 -12.93 -9.56
C THR A 98 7.48 -12.11 -10.21
N GLY A 99 7.74 -11.67 -11.44
CA GLY A 99 6.75 -11.32 -12.43
C GLY A 99 6.97 -12.22 -13.63
N ARG A 100 6.24 -13.35 -13.72
CA ARG A 100 6.29 -14.27 -14.86
C ARG A 100 6.31 -13.44 -16.17
N PRO A 101 7.41 -13.41 -16.95
CA PRO A 101 7.32 -12.86 -18.28
C PRO A 101 6.41 -13.83 -19.03
N ARG A 102 5.18 -13.41 -19.36
CA ARG A 102 4.39 -14.14 -20.34
C ARG A 102 5.23 -14.09 -21.62
N ARG A 103 5.88 -15.21 -21.92
CA ARG A 103 6.61 -15.49 -23.16
C ARG A 103 5.74 -15.01 -24.33
N ARG A 104 6.05 -13.82 -24.87
CA ARG A 104 5.38 -13.29 -26.05
C ARG A 104 6.02 -13.96 -27.25
N LEU A 105 5.38 -15.02 -27.74
CA LEU A 105 5.78 -15.72 -28.96
C LEU A 105 5.46 -14.88 -30.22
N PHE A 106 4.70 -13.78 -30.11
CA PHE A 106 4.44 -12.84 -31.19
C PHE A 106 4.24 -11.42 -30.65
N GLY A 107 4.95 -10.45 -31.22
CA GLY A 107 4.58 -9.03 -31.19
C GLY A 107 5.12 -8.19 -30.02
N ARG A 108 5.84 -7.11 -30.38
CA ARG A 108 6.10 -5.92 -29.53
C ARG A 108 4.82 -5.52 -28.80
N GLY A 109 4.77 -5.73 -27.49
CA GLY A 109 3.70 -5.21 -26.64
C GLY A 109 4.32 -4.42 -25.52
N ALA A 110 3.95 -3.14 -25.41
CA ALA A 110 4.42 -2.20 -24.40
C ALA A 110 4.44 -2.83 -22.99
N PRO A 111 5.40 -2.44 -22.12
CA PRO A 111 5.40 -2.87 -20.72
C PRO A 111 4.02 -2.60 -20.13
N SER A 112 3.47 -3.54 -19.37
CA SER A 112 2.13 -3.40 -18.79
C SER A 112 2.00 -2.07 -18.05
N THR A 113 1.11 -1.20 -18.51
CA THR A 113 0.88 0.15 -17.93
C THR A 113 0.32 0.10 -16.51
N HIS A 114 0.05 -1.06 -15.93
CA HIS A 114 -0.50 -1.19 -14.58
C HIS A 114 0.36 -2.13 -13.72
N VAL A 115 0.75 -1.67 -12.53
CA VAL A 115 1.45 -2.48 -11.53
C VAL A 115 0.39 -3.31 -10.78
N PRO A 116 0.49 -4.63 -10.70
CA PRO A 116 -0.54 -5.44 -10.04
C PRO A 116 -0.53 -5.24 -8.52
N PHE A 117 -1.69 -5.35 -7.87
CA PHE A 117 -1.75 -5.42 -6.41
C PHE A 117 -1.24 -6.77 -5.88
N ASP A 118 -0.52 -6.73 -4.76
CA ASP A 118 -0.17 -7.91 -3.97
C ASP A 118 -1.39 -8.39 -3.14
N ARG A 119 -1.17 -9.29 -2.16
CA ARG A 119 -2.25 -9.70 -1.24
C ARG A 119 -2.63 -8.60 -0.24
N SER A 120 -1.66 -7.84 0.26
CA SER A 120 -1.88 -6.83 1.31
C SER A 120 -2.71 -5.66 0.79
N GLY A 121 -2.37 -5.12 -0.39
CA GLY A 121 -3.08 -4.03 -1.04
C GLY A 121 -4.49 -4.42 -1.48
N LYS A 122 -4.69 -5.63 -2.03
CA LYS A 122 -6.05 -6.16 -2.29
C LYS A 122 -6.88 -6.21 -1.02
N LYS A 123 -6.27 -6.70 0.06
CA LYS A 123 -6.97 -6.87 1.33
C LYS A 123 -7.41 -5.54 1.93
N VAL A 124 -6.58 -4.50 1.83
CA VAL A 124 -6.96 -3.13 2.24
C VAL A 124 -8.21 -2.64 1.48
N LEU A 125 -8.31 -2.87 0.18
CA LEU A 125 -9.48 -2.45 -0.60
C LEU A 125 -10.76 -3.21 -0.22
N GLU A 126 -10.66 -4.51 0.06
CA GLU A 126 -11.78 -5.31 0.59
C GLU A 126 -12.23 -4.82 1.97
N ASP A 127 -11.26 -4.58 2.86
CA ASP A 127 -11.54 -4.12 4.23
C ASP A 127 -12.08 -2.69 4.24
N ALA A 128 -11.73 -1.85 3.24
CA ALA A 128 -12.32 -0.53 3.04
C ALA A 128 -13.81 -0.63 2.66
N LEU A 129 -14.17 -1.56 1.78
CA LEU A 129 -15.58 -1.83 1.48
C LEU A 129 -16.33 -2.30 2.74
N ARG A 130 -15.72 -3.17 3.55
CA ARG A 130 -16.30 -3.61 4.83
C ARG A 130 -16.50 -2.43 5.78
N ALA A 131 -15.51 -1.55 5.91
CA ALA A 131 -15.61 -0.36 6.75
C ALA A 131 -16.77 0.56 6.30
N ALA A 132 -16.91 0.79 4.98
CA ALA A 132 -18.03 1.57 4.45
C ALA A 132 -19.39 0.95 4.79
N LEU A 133 -19.53 -0.37 4.64
CA LEU A 133 -20.76 -1.07 4.99
C LEU A 133 -21.05 -1.02 6.50
N SER A 134 -20.03 -1.17 7.35
CA SER A 134 -20.17 -1.06 8.80
C SER A 134 -20.62 0.33 9.25
N LEU A 135 -20.16 1.38 8.57
CA LEU A 135 -20.60 2.76 8.79
C LEU A 135 -21.90 3.11 8.05
N ARG A 136 -22.52 2.14 7.37
CA ARG A 136 -23.74 2.31 6.55
C ARG A 136 -23.60 3.33 5.42
N HIS A 137 -22.39 3.57 4.94
CA HIS A 137 -22.14 4.39 3.76
C HIS A 137 -22.36 3.56 2.48
N ASN A 138 -23.08 4.12 1.51
CA ASN A 138 -23.31 3.49 0.21
C ASN A 138 -22.12 3.66 -0.76
N TYR A 139 -21.14 4.48 -0.41
CA TYR A 139 -19.92 4.75 -1.14
C TYR A 139 -18.67 4.29 -0.37
N VAL A 140 -17.53 4.19 -1.06
CA VAL A 140 -16.20 3.95 -0.47
C VAL A 140 -15.33 5.18 -0.72
N GLY A 141 -15.14 6.00 0.30
CA GLY A 141 -14.21 7.12 0.28
C GLY A 141 -12.83 6.79 0.86
N THR A 142 -11.93 7.77 0.83
CA THR A 142 -10.54 7.67 1.33
C THR A 142 -10.48 7.33 2.81
N GLU A 143 -11.45 7.81 3.58
CA GLU A 143 -11.59 7.57 5.01
C GLU A 143 -11.79 6.08 5.31
N HIS A 144 -12.55 5.36 4.48
CA HIS A 144 -12.70 3.92 4.64
C HIS A 144 -11.42 3.15 4.32
N ILE A 145 -10.65 3.64 3.34
CA ILE A 145 -9.34 3.08 2.99
C ILE A 145 -8.36 3.32 4.15
N LEU A 146 -8.34 4.51 4.73
CA LEU A 146 -7.54 4.81 5.92
C LEU A 146 -7.91 3.90 7.09
N LEU A 147 -9.22 3.77 7.40
CA LEU A 147 -9.67 2.86 8.46
C LEU A 147 -9.21 1.43 8.18
N ALA A 148 -9.29 0.96 6.93
CA ALA A 148 -8.81 -0.36 6.55
C ALA A 148 -7.31 -0.53 6.75
N VAL A 149 -6.49 0.48 6.47
CA VAL A 149 -5.05 0.46 6.79
C VAL A 149 -4.83 0.41 8.31
N LEU A 150 -5.48 1.30 9.07
CA LEU A 150 -5.34 1.36 10.54
C LEU A 150 -5.87 0.11 11.25
N GLY A 151 -6.81 -0.61 10.63
CA GLY A 151 -7.31 -1.90 11.14
C GLY A 151 -6.34 -3.07 10.96
N ARG A 152 -5.17 -2.83 10.38
CA ARG A 152 -4.13 -3.83 10.16
C ARG A 152 -2.91 -3.40 10.97
N PRO A 153 -2.75 -3.88 12.22
CA PRO A 153 -1.63 -3.45 13.09
C PRO A 153 -0.26 -3.96 12.62
N GLU A 154 -0.24 -4.81 11.59
CA GLU A 154 0.96 -5.43 11.04
C GLU A 154 1.23 -5.00 9.60
N GLY A 155 2.49 -5.17 9.19
CA GLY A 155 2.97 -4.87 7.85
C GLY A 155 3.63 -3.50 7.71
N THR A 156 4.07 -3.21 6.50
CA THR A 156 4.85 -2.01 6.19
C THR A 156 4.05 -0.73 6.44
N ALA A 157 2.78 -0.67 6.03
CA ALA A 157 1.94 0.51 6.24
C ALA A 157 1.80 0.91 7.73
N ALA A 158 1.56 -0.06 8.61
CA ALA A 158 1.45 0.17 10.05
C ALA A 158 2.78 0.57 10.69
N THR A 159 3.89 -0.01 10.20
CA THR A 159 5.23 0.31 10.69
C THR A 159 5.63 1.73 10.29
N VAL A 160 5.40 2.09 9.02
CA VAL A 160 5.67 3.42 8.48
C VAL A 160 4.86 4.50 9.21
N LEU A 161 3.57 4.28 9.50
CA LEU A 161 2.77 5.24 10.27
C LEU A 161 3.34 5.48 11.68
N ARG A 162 3.69 4.41 12.39
CA ARG A 162 4.25 4.52 13.75
C ARG A 162 5.59 5.24 13.74
N GLU A 163 6.48 4.91 12.80
CA GLU A 163 7.79 5.54 12.70
C GLU A 163 7.71 7.00 12.24
N ALA A 164 6.66 7.37 11.49
CA ALA A 164 6.33 8.76 11.17
C ALA A 164 5.68 9.53 12.34
N GLY A 165 5.52 8.90 13.51
CA GLY A 165 4.90 9.52 14.69
C GLY A 165 3.37 9.60 14.64
N VAL A 166 2.73 8.92 13.70
CA VAL A 166 1.26 8.85 13.64
C VAL A 166 0.79 7.83 14.68
N THR A 167 0.25 8.34 15.79
CA THR A 167 -0.28 7.54 16.91
C THR A 167 -1.78 7.25 16.78
N LEU A 168 -2.40 7.68 15.69
CA LEU A 168 -3.83 7.54 15.45
C LEU A 168 -4.21 6.07 15.29
N ASP A 169 -4.93 5.51 16.27
CA ASP A 169 -5.52 4.18 16.19
C ASP A 169 -6.82 4.18 15.34
N ARG A 170 -7.31 2.98 15.02
CA ARG A 170 -8.52 2.81 14.19
C ARG A 170 -9.80 3.37 14.85
N GLU A 171 -9.95 3.24 16.16
CA GLU A 171 -11.16 3.66 16.88
C GLU A 171 -11.24 5.19 16.90
N SER A 172 -10.17 5.84 17.36
CA SER A 172 -9.96 7.28 17.31
C SER A 172 -10.13 7.84 15.89
N ALA A 173 -9.56 7.16 14.88
CA ALA A 173 -9.76 7.56 13.48
C ALA A 173 -11.23 7.45 13.06
N THR A 174 -11.97 6.43 13.51
CA THR A 174 -13.38 6.25 13.18
C THR A 174 -14.22 7.40 13.74
N GLU A 175 -13.98 7.80 14.98
CA GLU A 175 -14.65 8.94 15.60
C GLU A 175 -14.38 10.24 14.85
N GLN A 176 -13.11 10.50 14.51
CA GLN A 176 -12.72 11.70 13.75
C GLN A 176 -13.31 11.72 12.34
N VAL A 177 -13.36 10.58 11.64
CA VAL A 177 -14.01 10.45 10.34
C VAL A 177 -15.50 10.79 10.44
N LEU A 178 -16.20 10.26 11.43
CA LEU A 178 -17.62 10.56 11.64
C LEU A 178 -17.83 12.06 11.95
N ALA A 179 -16.94 12.66 12.73
CA ALA A 179 -16.98 14.11 13.00
C ALA A 179 -16.75 14.93 11.72
N GLU A 180 -15.78 14.58 10.89
CA GLU A 180 -15.48 15.23 9.61
C GLU A 180 -16.64 15.14 8.61
N ILE A 181 -17.28 13.97 8.52
CA ILE A 181 -18.42 13.78 7.63
C ILE A 181 -19.61 14.64 8.08
N ARG A 182 -19.90 14.68 9.39
CA ARG A 182 -20.96 15.54 9.95
C ARG A 182 -20.69 17.03 9.72
N ARG A 183 -19.43 17.46 9.72
CA ARG A 183 -19.04 18.85 9.40
C ARG A 183 -19.22 19.21 7.93
N SER A 184 -19.23 18.22 7.04
CA SER A 184 -19.27 18.41 5.58
C SER A 184 -20.66 18.17 4.97
N ALA A 185 -21.66 17.88 5.80
CA ALA A 185 -23.06 17.64 5.44
C ALA A 185 -23.92 18.86 5.75
#